data_AF-A0A4Z1D7Y3-F1
#
_entry.id   AF-A0A4Z1D7Y3-F1
#
_cell.length_a   1.000
_cell.length_b   1.000
_cell.length_c   1.000
_cell.angle_alpha   90.00
_cell.angle_beta   90.00
_cell.angle_gamma   90.00
#
_symmetry.space_group_name_H-M   'P 1'
#
loop_
_entity.id
_entity.type
_entity.pdbx_description
1 polymer ?
#
loop_
_entity_poly.entity_id
_entity_poly.type
_entity_poly.pdbx_seq_one_letter_code
_entity_poly.pdbx_strand_id
1 'polypeptide(L)'
;MVSHSTPAHPIAAELLDRIAQLRTDADLMDDYARRLLATAAALNSRVAAPEWGRPTLARQAAACRTTARQLRFVAEALLSQSGPGRSRPRRRPAAPAVLPAAGRE
;
A
#
# COMPACT_ATOMS: atom_id res chain seq x y z
N MET A 1 -1.05 -30.98 -25.66
CA MET A 1 -0.08 -29.95 -25.23
C MET A 1 -0.82 -28.63 -25.17
N VAL A 2 -1.32 -28.24 -23.99
CA VAL A 2 -2.18 -27.04 -23.84
C VAL A 2 -1.33 -25.92 -23.25
N SER A 3 -0.96 -24.95 -24.08
CA SER A 3 -0.26 -23.75 -23.64
C SER A 3 -1.26 -22.80 -22.98
N HIS A 4 -1.38 -22.86 -21.66
CA HIS A 4 -2.03 -21.79 -20.91
C HIS A 4 -1.06 -20.60 -20.86
N SER A 5 -1.17 -19.71 -21.83
CA SER A 5 -0.62 -18.35 -21.72
C SER A 5 -1.36 -17.67 -20.57
N THR A 6 -0.74 -17.63 -19.39
CA THR A 6 -1.24 -16.86 -18.26
C THR A 6 -1.36 -15.41 -18.71
N PRO A 7 -2.56 -14.82 -18.72
CA PRO A 7 -2.67 -13.41 -19.04
C PRO A 7 -1.98 -12.66 -17.89
N ALA A 8 -0.83 -12.04 -18.17
CA ALA A 8 -0.12 -11.21 -17.20
C ALA A 8 -0.83 -9.86 -16.95
N HIS A 9 -1.88 -9.55 -17.72
CA HIS A 9 -2.59 -8.28 -17.73
C HIS A 9 -3.77 -8.10 -16.73
N PRO A 10 -4.66 -9.08 -16.45
CA PRO A 10 -5.79 -8.88 -15.53
C PRO A 10 -5.34 -8.64 -14.08
N ILE A 11 -4.28 -9.33 -13.64
CA ILE A 11 -3.74 -9.19 -12.28
C ILE A 11 -3.22 -7.77 -12.02
N ALA A 12 -2.68 -7.10 -13.05
CA ALA A 12 -2.18 -5.74 -12.93
C ALA A 12 -3.31 -4.71 -12.80
N ALA A 13 -4.42 -4.89 -13.54
CA ALA A 13 -5.59 -4.01 -13.44
C ALA A 13 -6.28 -4.13 -12.08
N GLU A 14 -6.53 -5.36 -11.60
CA GLU A 14 -7.12 -5.60 -10.28
C GLU A 14 -6.26 -5.02 -9.13
N LEU A 15 -4.93 -5.09 -9.27
CA LEU A 15 -4.02 -4.50 -8.29
C LEU A 15 -4.09 -2.97 -8.28
N LEU A 16 -4.17 -2.33 -9.46
CA LEU A 16 -4.35 -0.88 -9.56
C LEU A 16 -5.69 -0.44 -8.97
N ASP A 17 -6.77 -1.18 -9.23
CA ASP A 17 -8.08 -0.93 -8.63
C ASP A 17 -8.03 -1.07 -7.10
N ARG A 18 -7.31 -2.09 -6.59
CA ARG A 18 -7.13 -2.25 -5.14
C ARG A 18 -6.35 -1.10 -4.52
N ILE A 19 -5.31 -0.60 -5.19
CA ILE A 19 -4.54 0.58 -4.77
C ILE A 19 -5.44 1.82 -4.74
N ALA A 20 -6.27 2.01 -5.77
CA ALA A 20 -7.23 3.12 -5.82
C ALA A 20 -8.27 3.05 -4.69
N GLN A 21 -8.77 1.84 -4.37
CA GLN A 21 -9.67 1.63 -3.24
C GLN A 21 -9.01 1.99 -1.92
N LEU A 22 -7.77 1.53 -1.67
CA LEU A 22 -7.05 1.84 -0.43
C LEU A 22 -6.82 3.35 -0.24
N ARG A 23 -6.56 4.09 -1.33
CA ARG A 23 -6.43 5.55 -1.30
C ARG A 23 -7.77 6.22 -0.98
N THR A 24 -8.85 5.77 -1.61
CA THR A 24 -10.20 6.24 -1.32
C THR A 24 -10.57 6.01 0.15
N ASP A 25 -10.29 4.81 0.68
CA ASP A 25 -10.52 4.47 2.08
C ASP A 25 -9.72 5.38 3.02
N ALA A 26 -8.47 5.73 2.66
CA ALA A 26 -7.66 6.66 3.43
C ALA A 26 -8.26 8.08 3.46
N ASP A 27 -8.77 8.57 2.33
CA ASP A 27 -9.39 9.88 2.24
C ASP A 27 -10.71 9.94 3.02
N LEU A 28 -11.47 8.85 3.03
CA LEU A 28 -12.65 8.69 3.90
C LEU A 28 -12.28 8.76 5.38
N MET A 29 -11.19 8.10 5.80
CA MET A 29 -10.71 8.16 7.18
C MET A 29 -10.26 9.58 7.59
N ASP A 30 -9.63 10.32 6.67
CA ASP A 30 -9.26 11.71 6.93
C ASP A 30 -10.47 12.66 6.97
N ASP A 31 -11.48 12.45 6.13
CA ASP A 31 -12.74 13.19 6.24
C ASP A 31 -13.44 12.92 7.57
N TYR A 32 -13.50 11.67 7.99
CA TYR A 32 -14.06 11.29 9.29
C TYR A 32 -13.29 11.95 10.45
N ALA A 33 -11.95 11.95 10.40
CA ALA A 33 -11.13 12.64 11.39
C ALA A 33 -11.41 14.15 11.44
N ARG A 34 -11.60 14.80 10.27
CA ARG A 34 -11.97 16.23 10.19
C ARG A 34 -13.34 16.49 10.81
N ARG A 35 -14.34 15.66 10.52
CA ARG A 35 -15.69 15.76 11.11
C ARG A 35 -15.66 15.59 12.63
N LEU A 36 -14.90 14.64 13.15
CA LEU A 36 -14.75 14.46 14.60
C LEU A 36 -14.16 15.69 15.28
N LEU A 37 -13.13 16.31 14.68
CA LEU A 37 -12.54 17.53 15.20
C LEU A 37 -13.49 18.73 15.10
N ALA A 38 -14.24 18.86 14.01
CA ALA A 38 -15.27 19.88 13.86
C ALA A 38 -16.37 19.73 14.93
N THR A 39 -16.81 18.50 15.21
CA THR A 39 -17.74 18.20 16.29
C THR A 39 -17.15 18.55 17.65
N ALA A 40 -15.88 18.22 17.90
CA ALA A 40 -15.21 18.59 19.14
C ALA A 40 -15.11 20.11 19.33
N ALA A 41 -14.90 20.87 18.24
CA ALA A 41 -14.90 22.32 18.24
C ALA A 41 -16.32 22.89 18.47
N ALA A 42 -17.35 22.32 17.85
CA ALA A 42 -18.75 22.72 18.06
C ALA A 42 -19.23 22.44 19.50
N LEU A 43 -18.65 21.44 20.18
CA LEU A 43 -18.91 21.21 21.60
C LEU A 43 -18.25 22.27 22.49
N ASN A 44 -17.18 22.94 22.04
CA ASN A 44 -16.51 23.99 22.81
C ASN A 44 -17.40 25.23 23.02
N SER A 45 -18.37 25.47 22.14
CA SER A 45 -19.32 26.58 22.26
C SER A 45 -20.58 26.23 23.05
N ARG A 46 -20.70 25.01 23.59
CA ARG A 46 -21.89 24.56 24.35
C ARG A 46 -21.58 24.45 25.84
N VAL A 47 -22.35 25.16 26.65
CA VAL A 47 -22.24 25.22 28.13
C VAL A 47 -22.50 23.87 28.81
N ALA A 48 -23.21 22.94 28.16
CA ALA A 48 -23.57 21.63 28.70
C ALA A 48 -22.85 20.44 28.03
N ALA A 49 -21.72 20.67 27.34
CA ALA A 49 -21.00 19.58 26.71
C ALA A 49 -20.28 18.71 27.76
N PRO A 50 -20.39 17.36 27.68
CA PRO A 50 -19.72 16.47 28.63
C PRO A 50 -18.19 16.60 28.51
N GLU A 51 -17.51 16.72 29.65
CA GLU A 51 -16.06 16.97 29.73
C GLU A 51 -15.22 15.88 29.04
N TRP A 52 -15.69 14.63 29.05
CA TRP A 52 -15.01 13.48 28.42
C TRP A 52 -15.16 13.44 26.89
N GLY A 53 -16.10 14.21 26.32
CA GLY A 53 -16.43 14.15 24.90
C GLY A 53 -15.28 14.64 24.01
N ARG A 54 -14.68 15.78 24.37
CA ARG A 54 -13.57 16.39 23.63
C ARG A 54 -12.33 15.49 23.52
N PRO A 55 -11.73 15.01 24.62
CA PRO A 55 -10.52 14.18 24.54
C PRO A 55 -10.80 12.86 23.84
N THR A 56 -12.03 12.34 23.92
CA THR A 56 -12.43 11.11 23.23
C THR A 56 -12.53 11.31 21.72
N LEU A 57 -13.20 12.39 21.26
CA LEU A 57 -13.27 12.73 19.83
C LEU A 57 -11.89 13.02 19.24
N ALA A 58 -11.00 13.69 19.99
CA ALA A 58 -9.63 13.94 19.57
C ALA A 58 -8.82 12.64 19.41
N ARG A 59 -8.96 11.70 20.36
CA ARG A 59 -8.32 10.36 20.26
C ARG A 59 -8.84 9.56 19.06
N GLN A 60 -10.15 9.59 18.82
CA GLN A 60 -10.74 8.94 17.65
C GLN A 60 -10.23 9.56 16.35
N ALA A 61 -10.17 10.89 16.25
CA ALA A 61 -9.62 11.57 15.08
C ALA A 61 -8.15 11.20 14.82
N ALA A 62 -7.34 11.08 15.88
CA ALA A 62 -5.95 10.64 15.78
C ALA A 62 -5.82 9.17 15.31
N ALA A 63 -6.69 8.29 15.80
CA ALA A 63 -6.75 6.90 15.33
C ALA A 63 -7.11 6.84 13.84
N CYS A 64 -8.12 7.58 13.40
CA CYS A 64 -8.52 7.62 11.99
C CYS A 64 -7.42 8.15 11.07
N ARG A 65 -6.71 9.21 11.46
CA ARG A 65 -5.52 9.70 10.74
C ARG A 65 -4.40 8.65 10.66
N THR A 66 -4.22 7.87 11.72
CA THR A 66 -3.23 6.79 11.74
C THR A 66 -3.60 5.68 10.75
N THR A 67 -4.87 5.28 10.73
CA THR A 67 -5.40 4.32 9.74
C THR A 67 -5.26 4.86 8.32
N ALA A 68 -5.61 6.13 8.07
CA ALA A 68 -5.44 6.76 6.76
C ALA A 68 -3.98 6.69 6.28
N ARG A 69 -3.01 6.96 7.16
CA ARG A 69 -1.58 6.84 6.84
C ARG A 69 -1.17 5.40 6.54
N GLN A 70 -1.64 4.43 7.32
CA GLN A 70 -1.37 3.01 7.09
C GLN A 70 -1.92 2.54 5.75
N LEU A 71 -3.15 2.94 5.40
CA LEU A 71 -3.76 2.60 4.12
C LEU A 71 -2.96 3.19 2.94
N ARG A 72 -2.52 4.45 3.04
CA ARG A 72 -1.64 5.07 2.03
C ARG A 72 -0.29 4.37 1.93
N PHE A 73 0.30 3.98 3.07
CA PHE A 73 1.56 3.26 3.09
C PHE A 73 1.44 1.88 2.41
N VAL A 74 0.38 1.14 2.69
CA VAL A 74 0.10 -0.15 2.03
C VAL A 74 -0.12 0.06 0.54
N ALA A 75 -0.90 1.07 0.14
CA ALA A 75 -1.12 1.39 -1.27
C ALA A 75 0.21 1.69 -2.01
N GLU A 76 1.11 2.46 -1.38
CA GLU A 76 2.41 2.79 -1.94
C GLU A 76 3.35 1.58 -2.00
N ALA A 77 3.34 0.72 -0.97
CA ALA A 77 4.09 -0.52 -0.95
C ALA A 77 3.61 -1.48 -2.06
N LEU A 78 2.30 -1.55 -2.32
CA LEU A 78 1.74 -2.35 -3.41
C LEU A 78 2.13 -1.77 -4.78
N LEU A 79 2.10 -0.45 -4.94
CA LEU A 79 2.53 0.23 -6.18
C LEU A 79 4.03 0.00 -6.47
N SER A 80 4.87 0.05 -5.43
CA SER A 80 6.31 -0.21 -5.55
C SER A 80 6.63 -1.65 -5.96
N GLN A 81 5.74 -2.60 -5.63
CA GLN A 81 5.87 -4.00 -6.03
C GLN A 81 5.36 -4.26 -7.45
N SER A 82 4.49 -3.40 -7.99
CA SER A 82 3.90 -3.54 -9.33
C SER A 82 4.66 -2.81 -10.44
N GLY A 83 5.62 -1.95 -10.10
CA GLY A 83 6.51 -1.29 -11.07
C GLY A 83 7.29 -2.29 -11.94
N PRO A 84 7.57 -1.96 -13.22
CA PRO A 84 8.21 -2.87 -14.15
C PRO A 84 9.61 -3.24 -13.64
N GLY A 85 9.74 -4.47 -13.17
CA GLY A 85 10.99 -5.15 -12.90
C GLY A 85 12.05 -4.30 -12.20
N ARG A 86 12.22 -4.51 -10.89
CA ARG A 86 13.60 -4.70 -10.43
C ARG A 86 14.16 -5.79 -11.33
N SER A 87 14.92 -5.38 -12.34
CA SER A 87 15.86 -6.20 -13.08
C SER A 87 16.65 -6.97 -12.04
N ARG A 88 16.15 -8.17 -11.72
CA ARG A 88 16.91 -9.19 -11.03
C ARG A 88 18.10 -9.36 -11.97
N PRO A 89 19.33 -8.98 -11.60
CA PRO A 89 20.45 -9.35 -12.43
C PRO A 89 20.40 -10.87 -12.44
N ARG A 90 20.02 -11.45 -13.58
CA ARG A 90 20.23 -12.87 -13.83
C ARG A 90 21.72 -13.04 -13.66
N ARG A 91 22.15 -13.44 -12.46
CA ARG A 91 23.43 -14.12 -12.26
C ARG A 91 23.31 -15.36 -13.12
N ARG A 92 23.67 -15.21 -14.40
CA ARG A 92 23.94 -16.31 -15.29
C ARG A 92 25.06 -17.09 -14.59
N PRO A 93 24.85 -18.37 -14.22
CA PRO A 93 25.93 -19.15 -13.67
C PRO A 93 27.01 -19.20 -14.75
N ALA A 94 28.20 -18.69 -14.43
CA ALA A 94 29.37 -18.90 -15.25
C ALA A 94 29.67 -20.40 -15.17
N ALA A 95 29.23 -21.15 -16.17
CA ALA A 95 29.68 -22.51 -16.39
C ALA A 95 31.21 -22.45 -16.55
N PRO A 96 32.01 -23.14 -15.73
CA PRO A 96 33.42 -23.28 -16.03
C PRO A 96 33.54 -24.06 -17.34
N ALA A 97 34.24 -23.43 -18.29
CA ALA A 97 34.53 -24.00 -19.60
C ALA A 97 35.22 -25.35 -19.43
N VAL A 98 34.59 -26.41 -19.94
CA VAL A 98 35.28 -27.64 -20.31
C VAL A 98 36.24 -27.28 -21.45
N LEU A 99 37.54 -27.35 -21.16
CA LEU A 99 38.58 -27.33 -22.19
C LEU A 99 38.68 -28.74 -22.82
N PRO A 100 38.74 -28.86 -24.15
CA PRO A 100 38.81 -30.14 -24.83
C PRO A 100 40.21 -30.76 -24.74
N ALA A 101 40.23 -32.09 -24.67
CA ALA A 101 41.41 -32.90 -24.89
C ALA A 101 41.98 -32.64 -26.28
N ALA A 102 43.23 -32.16 -26.34
CA ALA A 102 44.10 -32.28 -27.49
C ALA A 102 45.25 -33.18 -27.06
N GLY A 103 45.33 -34.37 -27.67
CA GLY A 103 46.39 -35.33 -27.41
C GLY A 103 47.66 -35.09 -28.23
N ARG A 104 48.61 -36.00 -28.01
CA ARG A 104 49.84 -36.31 -28.78
C ARG A 104 51.01 -35.36 -28.45
N GLU A 105 52.20 -35.80 -28.05
CA GLU A 105 52.93 -37.09 -28.19
C GLU A 105 53.75 -37.44 -26.94
#